data_AF-A0A3C0R4Q3-F1
#
_entry.id   AF-A0A3C0R4Q3-F1
#
_cell.length_a   1.000
_cell.length_b   1.000
_cell.length_c   1.000
_cell.angle_alpha   90.00
_cell.angle_beta   90.00
_cell.angle_gamma   90.00
#
_symmetry.space_group_name_H-M   'P 1'
#
loop_
_entity.id
_entity.type
_entity.pdbx_description
1 polymer ?
#
loop_
_entity_poly.entity_id
_entity_poly.type
_entity_poly.pdbx_seq_one_letter_code
_entity_poly.pdbx_strand_id
1 'polypeptide(L)'
;MAITSINPATGEKLKEFSAFDDNEIEKRLKRADRAFAHHRREPFAKRAQLLMAAASLLEQEKEELARTITLEMGKLFRDAVDEIMRCARVCRFYAENAERFLGDEAAQTNAARSYVRYEPLGPVLAIMPWNFP
;
A
#
# COMPACT_ATOMS: atom_id res chain seq x y z
N MET A 1 14.17 -20.02 -5.11
CA MET A 1 13.97 -20.16 -3.65
C MET A 1 12.48 -20.17 -3.40
N ALA A 2 11.99 -21.09 -2.57
CA ALA A 2 10.56 -21.15 -2.23
C ALA A 2 10.17 -19.97 -1.32
N ILE A 3 9.02 -19.35 -1.57
CA ILE A 3 8.44 -18.34 -0.68
C ILE A 3 7.69 -19.12 0.40
N THR A 4 8.16 -19.06 1.65
CA THR A 4 7.70 -19.94 2.73
C THR A 4 7.42 -19.15 4.00
N SER A 5 6.31 -19.47 4.65
CA SER A 5 5.98 -19.00 6.00
C SER A 5 6.46 -20.04 7.00
N ILE A 6 7.41 -19.64 7.85
CA ILE A 6 7.99 -20.50 8.88
C ILE A 6 7.81 -19.78 10.20
N ASN A 7 7.19 -20.44 11.17
CA ASN A 7 7.03 -19.87 12.50
C ASN A 7 8.39 -19.77 13.19
N PRO A 8 8.89 -18.55 13.47
CA PRO A 8 10.23 -18.40 14.05
C PRO A 8 10.32 -18.86 15.50
N ALA A 9 9.19 -18.98 16.22
CA ALA A 9 9.17 -19.47 17.59
C ALA A 9 9.28 -21.00 17.69
N THR A 10 8.86 -21.74 16.66
CA THR A 10 8.81 -23.21 16.67
C THR A 10 9.65 -23.87 15.58
N GLY A 11 10.03 -23.13 14.54
CA GLY A 11 10.63 -23.66 13.32
C GLY A 11 9.63 -24.38 12.40
N GLU A 12 8.34 -24.39 12.75
CA GLU A 12 7.31 -25.08 11.98
C GLU A 12 7.04 -24.37 10.65
N LYS A 13 7.02 -25.13 9.56
CA LYS A 13 6.58 -24.64 8.25
C LYS A 13 5.06 -24.56 8.22
N LEU A 14 4.53 -23.34 8.15
CA LEU A 14 3.09 -23.08 8.11
C LEU A 14 2.53 -23.23 6.69
N LYS A 15 3.24 -22.68 5.70
CA LYS A 15 2.78 -22.65 4.31
C LYS A 15 3.92 -22.43 3.33
N GLU A 16 3.79 -22.97 2.13
CA GLU A 16 4.66 -22.70 0.99
C GLU A 16 3.85 -22.12 -0.17
N PHE A 17 4.45 -21.18 -0.88
CA PHE A 17 3.87 -20.48 -2.02
C PHE A 17 4.81 -20.59 -3.21
N SER A 18 4.24 -20.93 -4.37
CA SER A 18 4.95 -20.88 -5.64
C SER A 18 5.15 -19.43 -6.06
N ALA A 19 6.37 -19.10 -6.51
CA ALA A 19 6.62 -17.84 -7.19
C ALA A 19 5.82 -17.79 -8.50
N PHE A 20 5.46 -16.58 -8.94
CA PHE A 20 4.86 -16.40 -10.26
C PHE A 20 5.88 -16.71 -11.36
N ASP A 21 5.40 -17.30 -12.45
CA ASP A 21 6.17 -17.42 -13.69
C ASP A 21 6.13 -16.10 -14.49
N ASP A 22 6.97 -16.02 -15.54
CA ASP A 22 7.08 -14.82 -16.37
C ASP A 22 5.74 -14.40 -17.00
N ASN A 23 4.90 -15.36 -17.35
CA ASN A 23 3.60 -15.11 -17.97
C ASN A 23 2.60 -14.49 -16.98
N GLU A 24 2.53 -14.99 -15.75
CA GLU A 24 1.68 -14.43 -14.71
C GLU A 24 2.19 -13.06 -14.21
N ILE A 25 3.52 -12.85 -14.17
CA ILE A 25 4.11 -11.53 -13.92
C ILE A 25 3.65 -10.54 -15.00
N GLU A 26 3.82 -10.87 -16.27
CA GLU A 26 3.46 -10.02 -17.41
C GLU A 26 1.95 -9.69 -17.40
N LYS A 27 1.10 -10.66 -17.09
CA LYS A 27 -0.35 -10.46 -16.96
C LYS A 27 -0.70 -9.49 -15.85
N ARG A 28 0.00 -9.52 -14.71
CA ARG A 28 -0.22 -8.60 -13.57
C ARG A 28 0.27 -7.19 -13.89
N LEU A 29 1.42 -7.05 -14.56
CA LEU A 29 1.93 -5.76 -15.03
C LEU A 29 0.92 -5.10 -15.99
N LYS A 30 0.44 -5.86 -16.99
CA LYS A 30 -0.61 -5.38 -17.90
C LYS A 30 -1.90 -5.01 -17.18
N ARG A 31 -2.27 -5.72 -16.10
CA ARG A 31 -3.44 -5.36 -15.30
C ARG A 31 -3.23 -4.03 -14.56
N ALA A 32 -2.06 -3.82 -13.97
CA ALA A 32 -1.72 -2.59 -13.27
C ALA A 32 -1.72 -1.38 -14.23
N ASP A 33 -1.14 -1.54 -15.43
CA ASP A 33 -1.12 -0.51 -16.46
C ASP A 33 -2.54 -0.13 -16.93
N ARG A 34 -3.38 -1.14 -17.26
CA ARG A 34 -4.79 -0.90 -17.61
C ARG A 34 -5.56 -0.19 -16.48
N ALA A 35 -5.37 -0.62 -15.23
CA ALA A 35 -6.00 0.02 -14.09
C ALA A 35 -5.53 1.50 -13.99
N PHE A 36 -4.23 1.77 -14.13
CA PHE A 36 -3.70 3.12 -14.08
C PHE A 36 -4.35 4.07 -15.08
N ALA A 37 -4.61 3.61 -16.32
CA ALA A 37 -5.27 4.40 -17.35
C ALA A 37 -6.63 4.97 -16.90
N HIS A 38 -7.37 4.23 -16.06
CA HIS A 38 -8.63 4.67 -15.46
C HIS A 38 -8.38 5.45 -14.15
N HIS A 39 -7.62 4.89 -13.22
CA HIS A 39 -7.41 5.44 -11.88
C HIS A 39 -6.73 6.82 -11.87
N ARG A 40 -5.92 7.15 -12.87
CA ARG A 40 -5.30 8.48 -12.98
C ARG A 40 -6.33 9.61 -13.19
N ARG A 41 -7.54 9.28 -13.65
CA ARG A 41 -8.63 10.24 -13.91
C ARG A 41 -9.64 10.34 -12.76
N GLU A 42 -9.56 9.45 -11.77
CA GLU A 42 -10.44 9.47 -10.61
C GLU A 42 -10.20 10.71 -9.75
N PRO A 43 -11.25 11.38 -9.24
CA PRO A 43 -11.10 12.52 -8.36
C PRO A 43 -10.51 12.10 -7.01
N PHE A 44 -9.88 13.06 -6.31
CA PHE A 44 -9.33 12.83 -4.97
C PHE A 44 -10.38 12.28 -4.00
N ALA A 45 -11.60 12.81 -4.02
CA ALA A 45 -12.70 12.33 -3.18
C ALA A 45 -12.97 10.82 -3.31
N LYS A 46 -12.92 10.28 -4.54
CA LYS A 46 -13.13 8.83 -4.76
C LYS A 46 -11.96 8.02 -4.21
N ARG A 47 -10.73 8.47 -4.43
CA ARG A 47 -9.52 7.83 -3.90
C ARG A 47 -9.47 7.88 -2.37
N ALA A 48 -9.86 9.01 -1.78
CA ALA A 48 -9.98 9.18 -0.33
C ALA A 48 -11.02 8.23 0.27
N GLN A 49 -12.18 8.06 -0.37
CA GLN A 49 -13.19 7.09 0.07
C GLN A 49 -12.63 5.66 0.16
N LEU A 50 -11.84 5.24 -0.85
CA LEU A 50 -11.22 3.91 -0.86
C LEU A 50 -10.15 3.76 0.24
N LEU A 51 -9.32 4.78 0.48
CA LEU A 51 -8.35 4.76 1.57
C LEU A 51 -9.02 4.74 2.95
N MET A 52 -10.13 5.47 3.13
CA MET A 52 -10.94 5.43 4.36
C MET A 52 -11.57 4.04 4.60
N ALA A 53 -12.01 3.37 3.53
CA ALA A 53 -12.51 2.00 3.61
C ALA A 53 -11.39 1.03 3.99
N ALA A 54 -10.20 1.15 3.38
CA ALA A 54 -9.04 0.34 3.74
C ALA A 54 -8.62 0.53 5.21
N ALA A 55 -8.60 1.78 5.71
CA ALA A 55 -8.34 2.05 7.11
C ALA A 55 -9.33 1.35 8.06
N SER A 56 -10.63 1.39 7.70
CA SER A 56 -11.67 0.73 8.48
C SER A 56 -11.52 -0.80 8.49
N LEU A 57 -11.16 -1.41 7.36
CA LEU A 57 -10.90 -2.85 7.28
C LEU A 57 -9.69 -3.25 8.15
N LEU A 58 -8.59 -2.50 8.07
CA LEU A 58 -7.41 -2.73 8.92
C LEU A 58 -7.76 -2.69 10.41
N GLU A 59 -8.60 -1.74 10.83
CA GLU A 59 -9.04 -1.62 12.23
C GLU A 59 -9.97 -2.77 12.66
N GLN A 60 -10.84 -3.24 11.76
CA GLN A 60 -11.77 -4.36 11.99
C GLN A 60 -11.03 -5.69 12.09
N GLU A 61 -10.05 -5.93 11.21
CA GLU A 61 -9.34 -7.21 11.06
C GLU A 61 -7.99 -7.24 11.80
N LYS A 62 -7.66 -6.20 12.58
CA LYS A 62 -6.34 -6.03 13.21
C LYS A 62 -5.81 -7.24 13.97
N GLU A 63 -6.68 -8.00 14.63
CA GLU A 63 -6.23 -9.18 15.37
C GLU A 63 -5.83 -10.34 14.47
N GLU A 64 -6.56 -10.57 13.38
CA GLU A 64 -6.24 -11.64 12.42
C GLU A 64 -4.94 -11.33 11.67
N LEU A 65 -4.81 -10.08 11.22
CA LEU A 65 -3.60 -9.59 10.59
C LEU A 65 -2.41 -9.67 11.56
N ALA A 66 -2.57 -9.26 12.82
CA ALA A 66 -1.50 -9.31 13.82
C ALA A 66 -1.08 -10.75 14.15
N ARG A 67 -2.02 -11.71 14.15
CA ARG A 67 -1.70 -13.14 14.28
C ARG A 67 -0.84 -13.61 13.12
N THR A 68 -1.20 -13.23 11.89
CA THR A 68 -0.43 -13.58 10.68
C THR A 68 1.00 -13.03 10.78
N ILE A 69 1.15 -11.74 11.05
CA ILE A 69 2.45 -11.10 11.27
C ILE A 69 3.26 -11.89 12.32
N THR A 70 2.71 -12.06 13.52
CA THR A 70 3.36 -12.79 14.62
C THR A 70 3.81 -14.20 14.20
N LEU A 71 2.95 -14.94 13.51
CA LEU A 71 3.22 -16.32 13.09
C LEU A 71 4.28 -16.42 12.00
N GLU A 72 4.38 -15.45 11.09
CA GLU A 72 5.30 -15.54 9.96
C GLU A 72 6.68 -14.94 10.23
N MET A 73 6.78 -13.96 11.14
CA MET A 73 8.00 -13.19 11.35
C MET A 73 8.30 -12.86 12.82
N GLY A 74 7.48 -13.34 13.77
CA GLY A 74 7.84 -13.41 15.19
C GLY A 74 7.72 -12.10 15.97
N LYS A 75 7.15 -11.05 15.37
CA LYS A 75 6.84 -9.81 16.09
C LYS A 75 5.86 -10.09 17.23
N LEU A 76 6.02 -9.39 18.35
CA LEU A 76 5.08 -9.50 19.46
C LEU A 76 3.68 -9.10 18.98
N PHE A 77 2.66 -9.90 19.32
CA PHE A 77 1.29 -9.68 18.87
C PHE A 77 0.79 -8.25 19.12
N ARG A 78 1.10 -7.68 20.29
CA ARG A 78 0.74 -6.30 20.62
C ARG A 78 1.38 -5.29 19.67
N ASP A 79 2.66 -5.46 19.37
CA ASP A 79 3.40 -4.56 18.48
C ASP A 79 2.91 -4.70 17.03
N ALA A 80 2.48 -5.90 16.62
CA ALA A 80 1.84 -6.13 15.32
C ALA A 80 0.46 -5.46 15.23
N VAL A 81 -0.34 -5.47 16.30
CA VAL A 81 -1.60 -4.71 16.37
C VAL A 81 -1.31 -3.21 16.23
N ASP A 82 -0.32 -2.70 16.96
CA ASP A 82 0.05 -1.27 16.91
C ASP A 82 0.53 -0.84 15.52
N GLU A 83 1.25 -1.71 14.81
CA GLU A 83 1.66 -1.54 13.42
C GLU A 83 0.45 -1.40 12.49
N ILE A 84 -0.52 -2.30 12.57
CA ILE A 84 -1.75 -2.25 11.74
C ILE A 84 -2.53 -0.96 12.02
N MET A 85 -2.64 -0.56 13.29
CA MET A 85 -3.25 0.71 13.67
C MET A 85 -2.47 1.92 13.14
N ARG A 86 -1.16 1.80 12.95
CA ARG A 86 -0.34 2.83 12.29
C ARG A 86 -0.61 2.88 10.80
N CYS A 87 -0.76 1.74 10.12
CA CYS A 87 -1.15 1.66 8.72
C CYS A 87 -2.52 2.28 8.48
N ALA A 88 -3.52 1.97 9.31
CA ALA A 88 -4.84 2.58 9.24
C ALA A 88 -4.78 4.12 9.36
N ARG A 89 -3.99 4.63 10.31
CA ARG A 89 -3.75 6.08 10.46
C ARG A 89 -3.11 6.71 9.23
N VAL A 90 -2.14 6.04 8.60
CA VAL A 90 -1.51 6.55 7.36
C VAL A 90 -2.51 6.59 6.20
N CYS A 91 -3.38 5.58 6.06
CA CYS A 91 -4.46 5.60 5.08
C CYS A 91 -5.38 6.82 5.27
N ARG A 92 -5.82 7.09 6.51
CA ARG A 92 -6.66 8.25 6.84
C ARG A 92 -5.93 9.57 6.58
N PHE A 93 -4.67 9.66 6.99
CA PHE A 93 -3.84 10.85 6.80
C PHE A 93 -3.76 11.26 5.33
N TYR A 94 -3.47 10.33 4.42
CA TYR A 94 -3.42 10.64 2.99
C TYR A 94 -4.81 10.86 2.38
N ALA A 95 -5.84 10.14 2.84
CA ALA A 95 -7.21 10.39 2.41
C ALA A 95 -7.66 11.84 2.69
N GLU A 96 -7.25 12.39 3.84
CA GLU A 96 -7.60 13.75 4.27
C GLU A 96 -6.71 14.83 3.64
N ASN A 97 -5.44 14.52 3.34
CA ASN A 97 -4.45 15.56 3.00
C ASN A 97 -3.95 15.53 1.55
N ALA A 98 -4.12 14.43 0.80
CA ALA A 98 -3.46 14.27 -0.50
C ALA A 98 -3.84 15.34 -1.53
N GLU A 99 -5.11 15.77 -1.57
CA GLU A 99 -5.54 16.82 -2.51
C GLU A 99 -4.83 18.15 -2.25
N ARG A 100 -4.64 18.51 -0.96
CA ARG A 100 -3.90 19.71 -0.57
C ARG A 100 -2.41 19.57 -0.87
N PHE A 101 -1.82 18.41 -0.59
CA PHE A 101 -0.39 18.17 -0.84
C PHE A 101 -0.04 18.17 -2.32
N LEU A 102 -1.00 17.85 -3.19
CA LEU A 102 -0.78 17.73 -4.64
C LEU A 102 -1.46 18.84 -5.44
N GLY A 103 -1.91 19.91 -4.77
CA GLY A 103 -2.45 21.10 -5.43
C GLY A 103 -1.40 21.82 -6.28
N ASP A 104 -1.84 22.55 -7.29
CA ASP A 104 -0.95 23.35 -8.14
C ASP A 104 -0.20 24.39 -7.28
N GLU A 105 1.13 24.47 -7.43
CA GLU A 105 1.98 25.44 -6.73
C GLU A 105 2.34 26.59 -7.66
N ALA A 106 1.89 27.81 -7.35
CA ALA A 106 2.14 28.98 -8.18
C ALA A 106 3.64 29.33 -8.25
N ALA A 107 4.12 29.65 -9.46
CA ALA A 107 5.48 30.11 -9.71
C ALA A 107 5.48 31.56 -10.20
N GLN A 108 6.23 32.45 -9.53
CA GLN A 108 6.31 33.85 -9.94
C GLN A 108 7.20 33.99 -11.18
N THR A 109 6.59 34.39 -12.29
CA THR A 109 7.25 34.64 -13.58
C THR A 109 6.55 35.77 -14.31
N ASN A 110 7.13 36.23 -15.42
CA ASN A 110 6.49 37.22 -16.30
C ASN A 110 5.38 36.62 -17.19
N ALA A 111 5.11 35.31 -17.08
CA ALA A 111 4.03 34.66 -17.82
C ALA A 111 2.66 34.95 -17.19
N ALA A 112 1.59 34.90 -18.00
CA ALA A 112 0.22 35.14 -17.53
C ALA A 112 -0.26 34.10 -16.50
N ARG A 113 0.24 32.86 -16.57
CA ARG A 113 0.02 31.80 -15.58
C ARG A 113 1.22 30.85 -15.57
N SER A 114 1.79 30.62 -14.39
CA SER A 114 2.91 29.70 -14.20
C SER A 114 2.76 28.97 -12.87
N TYR A 115 2.92 27.65 -12.88
CA TYR A 115 2.76 26.78 -11.71
C TYR A 115 3.43 25.42 -11.91
N VAL A 116 3.69 24.73 -10.80
CA VAL A 116 4.07 23.31 -10.77
C VAL A 116 2.81 22.49 -10.49
N ARG A 117 2.66 21.38 -11.21
CA ARG A 117 1.56 20.42 -11.04
C ARG A 117 2.12 19.04 -10.78
N TYR A 118 1.45 18.30 -9.91
CA TYR A 118 1.82 16.93 -9.57
C TYR A 118 0.92 15.93 -10.31
N GLU A 119 1.53 15.15 -11.21
CA GLU A 119 0.83 14.12 -11.97
C GLU A 119 1.38 12.73 -11.65
N PRO A 120 0.53 11.69 -11.59
CA PRO A 120 0.98 10.35 -11.28
C PRO A 120 1.75 9.74 -12.46
N LEU A 121 2.86 9.05 -12.16
CA LEU A 121 3.75 8.44 -13.17
C LEU A 121 3.19 7.16 -13.79
N GLY A 122 2.53 6.32 -12.98
CA GLY A 122 2.10 4.98 -13.40
C GLY A 122 2.21 3.95 -12.28
N PRO A 123 2.19 2.64 -12.63
CA PRO A 123 2.53 1.58 -11.70
C PRO A 123 3.93 1.78 -11.08
N VAL A 124 4.06 1.49 -9.78
CA VAL A 124 5.31 1.64 -9.01
C VAL A 124 5.72 0.27 -8.47
N LEU A 125 6.99 -0.09 -8.62
CA LEU A 125 7.58 -1.27 -7.99
C LEU A 125 8.00 -0.92 -6.56
N ALA A 126 7.42 -1.62 -5.59
CA ALA A 126 7.76 -1.54 -4.18
C ALA A 126 8.40 -2.87 -3.72
N ILE A 127 9.66 -2.83 -3.27
CA ILE A 127 10.35 -3.97 -2.67
C ILE A 127 10.43 -3.72 -1.17
N MET A 128 9.76 -4.56 -0.37
CA MET A 128 9.56 -4.34 1.06
C MET A 128 10.28 -5.40 1.90
N PRO A 129 10.85 -5.03 3.06
CA PRO A 129 11.45 -5.96 4.01
C PRO A 129 10.39 -6.63 4.91
N TRP A 130 10.79 -7.67 5.63
CA TRP A 130 9.92 -8.48 6.49
C TRP A 130 9.70 -7.92 7.91
N ASN A 131 10.48 -6.93 8.34
CA ASN A 131 10.45 -6.44 9.72
C ASN A 131 9.22 -5.58 10.05
N PHE A 132 8.59 -4.97 9.04
CA PHE A 132 7.30 -4.27 9.12
C PHE A 132 6.45 -4.63 7.89
N PRO A 133 5.87 -5.84 7.88
CA PRO A 133 5.18 -6.41 6.72
C PRO A 133 3.78 -5.80 6.49
#